data_AF-A0AAU3QCM3-F1
#
_entry.id   AF-A0AAU3QCM3-F1
#
_cell.length_a   1.000
_cell.length_b   1.000
_cell.length_c   1.000
_cell.angle_alpha   90.00
_cell.angle_beta   90.00
_cell.angle_gamma   90.00
#
_symmetry.space_group_name_H-M   'P 1'
#
loop_
_entity.id
_entity.type
_entity.pdbx_description
1 polymer ?
#
loop_
_entity_poly.entity_id
_entity_poly.type
_entity_poly.pdbx_seq_one_letter_code
_entity_poly.pdbx_strand_id
1 'polypeptide(L)'
;MPPPTPPTPNIVANGHSELSAARPTVYSREGVSLPRAQATIDRLIDEFGTEYTGKLILALEASNNDDQAGFAQGLDLALAELIRAGRGNAESRSIAIEHVKAVNAAVGEDFQAYVDDGGEAAERRQPDETG
;
A
#
# COMPACT_ATOMS: atom_id res chain seq x y z
N MET A 1 -8.70 16.07 -24.38
CA MET A 1 -8.94 15.92 -22.93
C MET A 1 -8.01 14.84 -22.44
N PRO A 2 -7.13 15.09 -21.45
CA PRO A 2 -6.41 14.01 -20.81
C PRO A 2 -7.41 13.10 -20.07
N PRO A 3 -7.15 11.78 -19.98
CA PRO A 3 -7.97 10.89 -19.17
C PRO A 3 -7.92 11.32 -17.69
N PRO A 4 -9.00 11.11 -16.92
CA PRO A 4 -8.98 11.34 -15.48
C PRO A 4 -7.88 10.49 -14.84
N THR A 5 -7.09 11.11 -13.97
CA THR A 5 -6.11 10.39 -13.15
C THR A 5 -6.86 9.37 -12.29
N PRO A 6 -6.51 8.08 -12.32
CA PRO A 6 -7.18 7.10 -11.47
C PRO A 6 -7.02 7.51 -10.00
N PRO A 7 -8.07 7.35 -9.16
CA PRO A 7 -7.97 7.64 -7.75
C PRO A 7 -6.86 6.78 -7.13
N THR A 8 -5.98 7.41 -6.35
CA THR A 8 -5.00 6.66 -5.54
C THR A 8 -5.77 5.84 -4.52
N PRO A 9 -5.64 4.51 -4.54
CA PRO A 9 -6.48 3.66 -3.73
C PRO A 9 -6.01 3.59 -2.27
N ASN A 10 -6.97 3.71 -1.35
CA ASN A 10 -6.72 3.71 0.10
C ASN A 10 -6.62 2.27 0.64
N ILE A 11 -5.41 1.75 0.81
CA ILE A 11 -5.14 0.48 1.53
C ILE A 11 -5.41 0.67 3.02
N VAL A 12 -6.16 -0.26 3.62
CA VAL A 12 -6.33 -0.41 5.07
C VAL A 12 -5.97 -1.86 5.44
N ALA A 13 -5.02 -2.04 6.34
CA ALA A 13 -4.63 -3.32 6.91
C ALA A 13 -5.27 -3.50 8.30
N ASN A 14 -6.25 -4.41 8.39
CA ASN A 14 -6.79 -4.80 9.70
C ASN A 14 -5.81 -5.75 10.40
N GLY A 15 -5.18 -5.30 11.50
CA GLY A 15 -4.28 -6.14 12.31
C GLY A 15 -3.42 -5.43 13.37
N HIS A 16 -3.79 -4.22 13.79
CA HIS A 16 -2.93 -3.32 14.57
C HIS A 16 -2.56 -3.73 16.00
N SER A 17 -2.92 -4.93 16.49
CA SER A 17 -2.66 -5.30 17.90
C SER A 17 -1.81 -6.54 18.12
N GLU A 18 -1.50 -7.34 17.09
CA GLU A 18 -0.68 -8.54 17.28
C GLU A 18 0.26 -8.76 16.09
N LEU A 19 1.37 -8.02 16.05
CA LEU A 19 2.49 -8.18 15.11
C LEU A 19 3.21 -9.57 15.20
N SER A 20 2.58 -10.59 15.79
CA SER A 20 3.22 -11.87 16.11
C SER A 20 2.78 -13.06 15.25
N ALA A 21 1.72 -13.00 14.43
CA ALA A 21 1.35 -14.17 13.59
C ALA A 21 0.35 -13.91 12.44
N ALA A 22 -0.38 -12.78 12.42
CA ALA A 22 -1.46 -12.60 11.45
C ALA A 22 -0.93 -12.06 10.11
N ARG A 23 -1.33 -12.71 9.01
CA ARG A 23 -1.08 -12.19 7.66
C ARG A 23 -1.85 -10.87 7.50
N PRO A 24 -1.19 -9.76 7.08
CA PRO A 24 -1.88 -8.52 6.79
C PRO A 24 -2.88 -8.77 5.66
N THR A 25 -4.14 -8.45 5.93
CA THR A 25 -5.20 -8.49 4.91
C THR A 25 -5.48 -7.07 4.45
N VAL A 26 -5.39 -6.83 3.14
CA VAL A 26 -5.57 -5.51 2.55
C VAL A 26 -6.94 -5.38 1.91
N TYR A 27 -7.66 -4.37 2.37
CA TYR A 27 -8.93 -3.94 1.79
C TYR A 27 -8.84 -2.47 1.39
N SER A 28 -9.68 -2.06 0.46
CA SER A 28 -9.91 -0.63 0.31
C SER A 28 -10.71 -0.10 1.51
N ARG A 29 -10.55 1.19 1.82
CA ARG A 29 -11.37 1.89 2.83
C ARG A 29 -12.88 1.80 2.56
N GLU A 30 -13.28 1.46 1.34
CA GLU A 30 -14.66 1.33 0.88
C GLU A 30 -15.15 -0.13 0.91
N GLY A 31 -14.34 -1.07 1.40
CA GLY A 31 -14.68 -2.49 1.46
C GLY A 31 -14.51 -3.23 0.13
N VAL A 32 -13.82 -2.64 -0.84
CA VAL A 32 -13.51 -3.27 -2.13
C VAL A 32 -12.47 -4.36 -1.91
N SER A 33 -12.71 -5.52 -2.49
CA SER A 33 -11.75 -6.63 -2.51
C SER A 33 -10.56 -6.27 -3.41
N LEU A 34 -9.34 -6.41 -2.89
CA LEU A 34 -8.10 -6.10 -3.60
C LEU A 34 -7.25 -7.37 -3.82
N PRO A 35 -7.71 -8.33 -4.66
CA PRO A 35 -7.07 -9.63 -4.79
C PRO A 35 -5.66 -9.56 -5.39
N ARG A 36 -5.37 -8.64 -6.32
CA ARG A 36 -4.01 -8.47 -6.88
C ARG A 36 -3.08 -7.83 -5.87
N ALA A 37 -3.57 -6.83 -5.13
CA ALA A 37 -2.81 -6.22 -4.05
C ALA A 37 -2.46 -7.27 -2.98
N GLN A 38 -3.44 -8.08 -2.57
CA GLN A 38 -3.22 -9.15 -1.59
C GLN A 38 -2.23 -10.20 -2.12
N ALA A 39 -2.33 -10.62 -3.37
CA ALA A 39 -1.38 -11.55 -3.97
C ALA A 39 0.06 -10.99 -4.01
N THR A 40 0.20 -9.68 -4.24
CA THR A 40 1.50 -8.99 -4.20
C THR A 40 2.06 -8.99 -2.78
N ILE A 41 1.24 -8.71 -1.77
CA ILE A 41 1.64 -8.73 -0.36
C ILE A 41 2.02 -10.14 0.10
N ASP A 42 1.23 -11.16 -0.28
CA ASP A 42 1.54 -12.55 0.04
C ASP A 42 2.90 -12.97 -0.55
N ARG A 43 3.22 -12.53 -1.77
CA ARG A 43 4.54 -12.75 -2.37
C ARG A 43 5.65 -12.04 -1.60
N LEU A 44 5.45 -10.78 -1.19
CA LEU A 44 6.43 -10.04 -0.40
C LEU A 44 6.68 -10.71 0.96
N ILE A 45 5.65 -11.26 1.61
CA ILE A 45 5.79 -12.02 2.85
C ILE A 45 6.62 -13.28 2.62
N ASP A 46 6.37 -14.01 1.54
CA ASP A 46 7.12 -15.24 1.21
C ASP A 46 8.60 -14.96 0.94
N GLU A 47 8.90 -13.88 0.20
CA GLU A 47 10.26 -13.55 -0.24
C GLU A 47 11.08 -12.75 0.79
N PHE A 48 10.43 -11.87 1.57
CA PHE A 48 11.11 -10.90 2.45
C PHE A 48 10.67 -10.96 3.91
N GLY A 49 9.64 -11.76 4.22
CA GLY A 49 9.14 -11.96 5.58
C GLY A 49 8.10 -10.94 6.02
N THR A 50 7.29 -11.35 6.99
CA THR A 50 6.17 -10.57 7.53
C THR A 50 6.60 -9.24 8.16
N GLU A 51 7.76 -9.20 8.83
CA GLU A 51 8.24 -7.98 9.51
C GLU A 51 8.53 -6.86 8.51
N TYR A 52 9.24 -7.18 7.42
CA TYR A 52 9.51 -6.24 6.33
C TYR A 52 8.21 -5.77 5.68
N THR A 53 7.36 -6.72 5.27
CA THR A 53 6.14 -6.40 4.54
C THR A 53 5.15 -5.60 5.38
N GLY A 54 5.02 -5.90 6.67
CA GLY A 54 4.17 -5.13 7.59
C GLY A 54 4.59 -3.66 7.69
N LYS A 55 5.89 -3.39 7.78
CA LYS A 55 6.44 -2.02 7.83
C LYS A 55 6.25 -1.28 6.50
N LEU A 56 6.38 -1.98 5.39
CA LEU A 56 6.10 -1.43 4.06
C LEU A 56 4.62 -1.04 3.92
N ILE A 57 3.71 -1.87 4.43
CA ILE A 57 2.27 -1.58 4.43
C ILE A 57 1.96 -0.35 5.29
N LEU A 58 2.56 -0.22 6.48
CA LEU A 58 2.40 0.99 7.31
C LEU A 58 2.83 2.26 6.56
N ALA A 59 3.92 2.19 5.79
CA ALA A 59 4.34 3.31 4.96
C ALA A 59 3.25 3.66 3.92
N LEU A 60 2.75 2.65 3.21
CA LEU A 60 1.69 2.82 2.21
C LEU A 60 0.41 3.40 2.81
N GLU A 61 0.00 2.94 3.99
CA GLU A 61 -1.16 3.48 4.72
C GLU A 61 -0.96 4.95 5.09
N ALA A 62 0.21 5.32 5.60
CA ALA A 62 0.52 6.72 5.89
C ALA A 62 0.51 7.57 4.61
N SER A 63 1.08 7.07 3.51
CA SER A 63 1.03 7.74 2.20
C SER A 63 -0.40 7.95 1.70
N ASN A 64 -1.31 7.00 1.98
CA ASN A 64 -2.72 7.10 1.59
C ASN A 64 -3.49 8.13 2.42
N ASN A 65 -3.01 8.47 3.62
CA ASN A 65 -3.60 9.48 4.50
C ASN A 65 -2.90 10.85 4.39
N ASP A 66 -2.13 11.09 3.31
CA ASP A 66 -1.31 12.29 3.12
C ASP A 66 -0.30 12.54 4.27
N ASP A 67 0.01 11.51 5.07
CA ASP A 67 0.99 11.57 6.15
C ASP A 67 2.40 11.24 5.62
N GLN A 68 3.07 12.28 5.11
CA GLN A 68 4.43 12.16 4.60
C GLN A 68 5.44 11.74 5.68
N ALA A 69 5.22 12.15 6.94
CA ALA A 69 6.12 11.81 8.04
C ALA A 69 6.00 10.33 8.41
N GLY A 70 4.76 9.82 8.52
CA GLY A 70 4.48 8.40 8.70
C GLY A 70 4.98 7.54 7.54
N PHE A 71 4.86 8.03 6.30
CA PHE A 71 5.40 7.32 5.12
C PHE A 71 6.92 7.17 5.21
N ALA A 72 7.64 8.26 5.50
CA ALA A 72 9.09 8.23 5.64
C ALA A 72 9.52 7.28 6.77
N GLN A 73 8.85 7.37 7.92
CA GLN A 73 9.14 6.50 9.07
C GLN A 73 8.90 5.02 8.77
N GLY A 74 7.76 4.67 8.17
CA GLY A 74 7.44 3.30 7.78
C GLY A 74 8.45 2.74 6.77
N LEU A 75 8.86 3.57 5.80
CA LEU A 75 9.86 3.20 4.82
C LEU A 75 11.23 2.98 5.47
N ASP A 76 11.69 3.86 6.35
CA ASP A 76 12.94 3.68 7.10
C ASP A 76 12.95 2.39 7.93
N LEU A 77 11.82 2.06 8.57
CA LEU A 77 11.67 0.80 9.29
C LEU A 77 11.75 -0.42 8.37
N ALA A 78 11.15 -0.37 7.19
CA ALA A 78 11.23 -1.44 6.19
C ALA A 78 12.66 -1.59 5.64
N LEU A 79 13.37 -0.48 5.40
CA LEU A 79 14.77 -0.51 4.99
C LEU A 79 15.66 -1.13 6.06
N ALA A 80 15.43 -0.82 7.34
CA ALA A 80 16.18 -1.41 8.44
C ALA A 80 16.06 -2.95 8.47
N GLU A 81 14.92 -3.52 8.07
CA GLU A 81 14.75 -4.97 7.97
C GLU A 81 15.58 -5.59 6.84
N LEU A 82 15.59 -4.96 5.67
CA LEU A 82 16.41 -5.43 4.55
C LEU A 82 17.91 -5.36 4.88
N ILE A 83 18.33 -4.28 5.56
CA ILE A 83 19.71 -4.11 6.02
C ILE A 83 20.04 -5.16 7.10
N ARG A 84 19.13 -5.43 8.04
CA ARG A 84 19.28 -6.49 9.06
C ARG A 84 19.42 -7.88 8.42
N ALA A 85 18.74 -8.12 7.30
CA ALA A 85 18.87 -9.33 6.49
C ALA A 85 20.17 -9.39 5.65
N GLY A 86 21.04 -8.39 5.76
CA GLY A 86 22.37 -8.37 5.13
C GLY A 86 22.45 -7.63 3.79
N ARG A 87 21.37 -6.95 3.35
CA ARG A 87 21.39 -6.18 2.09
C ARG A 87 22.07 -4.83 2.26
N GLY A 88 22.66 -4.31 1.18
CA GLY A 88 23.24 -2.98 1.17
C GLY A 88 22.16 -1.89 1.31
N ASN A 89 22.51 -0.70 1.83
CA ASN A 89 21.57 0.40 2.00
C ASN A 89 20.94 0.85 0.66
N ALA A 90 21.76 1.09 -0.37
CA ALA A 90 21.29 1.49 -1.70
C ALA A 90 20.41 0.41 -2.36
N GLU A 91 20.79 -0.86 -2.22
CA GLU A 91 20.02 -2.01 -2.71
C GLU A 91 18.67 -2.09 -2.00
N SER A 92 18.66 -2.01 -0.66
CA SER A 92 17.45 -2.03 0.16
C SER A 92 16.48 -0.93 -0.24
N ARG A 93 17.00 0.28 -0.51
CA ARG A 93 16.20 1.41 -0.98
C ARG A 93 15.57 1.18 -2.33
N SER A 94 16.34 0.65 -3.27
CA SER A 94 15.83 0.29 -4.60
C SER A 94 14.72 -0.76 -4.49
N ILE A 95 14.93 -1.81 -3.70
CA ILE A 95 13.96 -2.89 -3.48
C ILE A 95 12.66 -2.33 -2.88
N ALA A 96 12.75 -1.56 -1.80
CA ALA A 96 11.57 -1.01 -1.14
C ALA A 96 10.75 -0.08 -2.04
N ILE A 97 11.41 0.75 -2.86
CA ILE A 97 10.72 1.62 -3.82
C ILE A 97 9.99 0.79 -4.88
N GLU A 98 10.63 -0.25 -5.43
CA GLU A 98 9.99 -1.11 -6.43
C GLU A 98 8.81 -1.89 -5.83
N HIS A 99 8.90 -2.32 -4.58
CA HIS A 99 7.78 -2.97 -3.90
C HIS A 99 6.61 -2.00 -3.63
N VAL A 100 6.89 -0.76 -3.22
CA VAL A 100 5.85 0.29 -3.09
C VAL A 100 5.14 0.49 -4.43
N LYS A 101 5.89 0.59 -5.54
CA LYS A 101 5.31 0.72 -6.88
C LYS A 101 4.46 -0.49 -7.26
N ALA A 102 4.96 -1.71 -7.00
CA ALA A 102 4.25 -2.94 -7.32
C ALA A 102 2.92 -3.05 -6.57
N VAL A 103 2.92 -2.74 -5.27
CA VAL A 103 1.68 -2.75 -4.47
C VAL A 103 0.71 -1.68 -4.99
N ASN A 104 1.16 -0.44 -5.19
CA ASN A 104 0.30 0.63 -5.70
C ASN A 104 -0.28 0.32 -7.09
N ALA A 105 0.52 -0.28 -7.98
CA ALA A 105 0.06 -0.71 -9.30
C ALA A 105 -1.03 -1.79 -9.18
N ALA A 106 -0.80 -2.82 -8.36
CA ALA A 106 -1.76 -3.89 -8.15
C ALA A 106 -3.09 -3.38 -7.57
N VAL A 107 -3.02 -2.42 -6.65
CA VAL A 107 -4.21 -1.80 -6.08
C VAL A 107 -4.94 -0.95 -7.14
N GLY A 108 -4.21 -0.21 -7.97
CA GLY A 108 -4.79 0.54 -9.09
C GLY A 108 -5.50 -0.36 -10.10
N GLU A 109 -4.94 -1.54 -10.42
CA GLU A 109 -5.57 -2.53 -11.29
C GLU A 109 -6.83 -3.14 -10.66
N ASP A 110 -6.83 -3.40 -9.36
CA ASP A 110 -8.02 -3.89 -8.65
C ASP A 110 -9.14 -2.84 -8.63
N PHE A 111 -8.82 -1.58 -8.41
CA PHE A 111 -9.80 -0.50 -8.48
C PHE A 111 -10.34 -0.28 -9.89
N GLN A 112 -9.49 -0.34 -10.91
CA GLN A 112 -9.94 -0.25 -12.30
C GLN A 112 -10.91 -1.39 -12.63
N ALA A 113 -10.60 -2.62 -12.21
CA ALA A 113 -11.48 -3.76 -12.42
C ALA A 113 -12.83 -3.61 -11.68
N TYR A 114 -12.83 -3.04 -10.48
CA TYR A 114 -14.06 -2.74 -9.75
C TYR A 114 -14.94 -1.71 -10.49
N VAL A 115 -14.32 -0.65 -11.02
CA VAL A 115 -15.03 0.36 -11.82
C VAL A 115 -15.57 -0.23 -13.12
N ASP A 116 -14.79 -1.08 -13.80
CA ASP A 116 -15.21 -1.74 -15.04
C ASP A 116 -16.41 -2.69 -14.83
N ASP A 117 -16.56 -3.27 -13.63
CA ASP A 117 -17.70 -4.12 -13.23
C ASP A 117 -18.95 -3.33 -12.81
N GLY A 118 -18.91 -1.99 -12.95
CA GLY A 118 -20.02 -1.09 -12.61
C GLY A 118 -20.01 -0.58 -11.18
N GLY A 119 -18.90 -0.77 -10.44
CA GLY A 119 -18.67 -0.12 -9.18
C GLY A 119 -18.48 1.40 -9.35
N GLU A 120 -19.13 2.18 -8.49
CA GLU A 120 -18.88 3.63 -8.45
C GLU A 120 -17.57 3.87 -7.70
N ALA A 121 -16.57 4.45 -8.36
CA ALA A 121 -15.44 5.03 -7.64
C ALA A 121 -15.99 6.19 -6.81
N ALA A 122 -15.77 6.20 -5.49
CA ALA A 122 -16.10 7.39 -4.71
C ALA A 122 -15.31 8.57 -5.29
N GLU A 123 -16.02 9.45 -5.98
CA GLU A 123 -15.52 10.76 -6.35
C GLU A 123 -15.14 11.42 -5.03
N ARG A 124 -13.85 11.75 -4.83
CA ARG A 124 -13.45 12.58 -3.70
C ARG A 124 -14.31 13.84 -3.81
N ARG A 125 -15.29 14.00 -2.90
CA ARG A 125 -15.90 15.31 -2.68
C ARG A 125 -14.75 16.25 -2.34
N GLN A 126 -14.30 16.99 -3.33
CA GLN A 126 -13.60 18.24 -3.07
C GLN A 126 -14.57 19.04 -2.21
N PRO A 127 -14.17 19.52 -1.02
CA PRO A 127 -15.00 20.48 -0.31
C PRO A 127 -15.19 21.65 -1.27
N ASP A 128 -16.43 21.88 -1.63
CA ASP A 128 -16.86 23.03 -2.40
C ASP A 128 -16.34 24.27 -1.65
N GLU A 129 -15.31 24.93 -2.17
CA GLU A 129 -14.93 26.28 -1.74
C GLU A 129 -16.06 27.22 -2.17
N THR A 130 -17.13 27.28 -1.39
CA THR A 130 -18.10 28.37 -1.46
C THR A 130 -18.42 28.86 -0.06
N GLY A 131 -17.84 30.02 0.29
CA GLY A 131 -18.11 30.79 1.50
C GLY A 131 -17.36 32.11 1.51
#